data_AF-A0AAD0MPA9-F1
#
_entry.id   AF-A0AAD0MPA9-F1
#
_cell.length_a   1.000
_cell.length_b   1.000
_cell.length_c   1.000
_cell.angle_alpha   90.00
_cell.angle_beta   90.00
_cell.angle_gamma   90.00
#
_symmetry.space_group_name_H-M   'P 1'
#
loop_
_entity.id
_entity.type
_entity.pdbx_description
1 polymer ?
#
loop_
_entity_poly.entity_id
_entity_poly.type
_entity_poly.pdbx_seq_one_letter_code
_entity_poly.pdbx_strand_id
1 'polypeptide(L)'
;MIWEELKSRKNFVEEDFIELRDSVEGLISVIEKYKDMRKDSDEYIMELKEFLEEVNLTLEEKKITDKELKNLNFLREDYFNSHTNSISEYGVYDKNDLEKTHKVNEEITVAVSRFGKILYKITEKVMYHMI
;
A
#
# COMPACT_ATOMS: atom_id res chain seq x y z
N MET A 1 14.29 24.07 6.55
CA MET A 1 13.94 24.93 5.40
C MET A 1 13.30 24.13 4.25
N ILE A 2 13.51 22.81 4.16
CA ILE A 2 12.90 21.91 3.17
C ILE A 2 11.38 21.69 3.38
N TRP A 3 10.94 21.77 4.65
CA TRP A 3 9.54 21.56 5.06
C TRP A 3 8.53 22.59 4.52
N GLU A 4 8.93 23.87 4.46
CA GLU A 4 8.09 24.95 3.90
C GLU A 4 8.03 24.87 2.36
N GLU A 5 9.05 24.29 1.72
CA GLU A 5 9.08 24.04 0.27
C GLU A 5 8.19 22.86 -0.14
N LEU A 6 8.09 21.81 0.68
CA LEU A 6 7.15 20.70 0.43
C LEU A 6 5.70 21.13 0.69
N LYS A 7 5.43 21.87 1.78
CA LYS A 7 4.09 22.41 2.10
C LYS A 7 3.55 23.38 1.06
N SER A 8 4.42 24.12 0.36
CA SER A 8 4.02 25.06 -0.70
C SER A 8 3.81 24.39 -2.06
N ARG A 9 4.26 23.14 -2.24
CA ARG A 9 3.93 22.33 -3.42
C ARG A 9 2.56 21.68 -3.22
N LYS A 10 1.52 22.44 -3.56
CA LYS A 10 0.12 21.98 -3.68
C LYS A 10 -0.03 20.64 -4.45
N ASN A 11 0.94 20.31 -5.31
CA ASN A 11 0.93 19.14 -6.19
C ASN A 11 1.57 17.86 -5.61
N PHE A 12 2.22 17.90 -4.44
CA PHE A 12 2.91 16.71 -3.90
C PHE A 12 1.97 15.76 -3.15
N VAL A 13 1.03 16.31 -2.37
CA VAL A 13 0.10 15.50 -1.60
C VAL A 13 -1.07 15.04 -2.47
N GLU A 14 -1.64 15.90 -3.30
CA GLU A 14 -2.92 15.57 -3.95
C GLU A 14 -2.81 14.44 -5.01
N GLU A 15 -1.93 14.52 -6.00
CA GLU A 15 -1.89 13.50 -7.06
C GLU A 15 -1.31 12.15 -6.58
N ASP A 16 -0.17 12.19 -5.89
CA ASP A 16 0.50 10.96 -5.45
C ASP A 16 -0.28 10.22 -4.36
N PHE A 17 -0.88 10.91 -3.38
CA PHE A 17 -1.69 10.22 -2.36
C PHE A 17 -3.05 9.77 -2.89
N ILE A 18 -3.62 10.42 -3.92
CA ILE A 18 -4.80 9.89 -4.62
C ILE A 18 -4.43 8.57 -5.32
N GLU A 19 -3.31 8.53 -6.06
CA GLU A 19 -2.81 7.28 -6.67
C GLU A 19 -2.60 6.19 -5.61
N LEU A 20 -2.04 6.56 -4.44
CA LEU A 20 -1.81 5.66 -3.32
C LEU A 20 -3.13 5.09 -2.78
N ARG A 21 -4.09 5.96 -2.45
CA ARG A 21 -5.42 5.58 -1.97
C ARG A 21 -6.09 4.60 -2.93
N ASP A 22 -6.17 4.97 -4.21
CA ASP A 22 -6.84 4.16 -5.23
C ASP A 22 -6.16 2.78 -5.39
N SER A 23 -4.83 2.72 -5.22
CA SER A 23 -4.09 1.46 -5.27
C SER A 23 -4.33 0.56 -4.06
N VAL A 24 -4.47 1.14 -2.86
CA VAL A 24 -4.76 0.42 -1.62
C VAL A 24 -6.20 -0.11 -1.66
N GLU A 25 -7.16 0.71 -2.08
CA GLU A 25 -8.56 0.28 -2.30
C GLU A 25 -8.65 -0.89 -3.29
N GLY A 26 -7.91 -0.79 -4.41
CA GLY A 26 -7.84 -1.86 -5.40
C GLY A 26 -7.25 -3.16 -4.84
N LEU A 27 -6.19 -3.06 -4.04
CA LEU A 27 -5.57 -4.22 -3.40
C LEU A 27 -6.51 -4.87 -2.38
N ILE A 28 -7.13 -4.08 -1.50
CA ILE A 28 -8.12 -4.55 -0.53
C ILE A 28 -9.24 -5.32 -1.25
N SER A 29 -9.79 -4.74 -2.33
CA SER A 29 -10.88 -5.36 -3.08
C SER A 29 -10.48 -6.73 -3.67
N VAL A 30 -9.28 -6.85 -4.22
CA VAL A 30 -8.77 -8.12 -4.76
C VAL A 30 -8.56 -9.15 -3.65
N ILE A 31 -7.99 -8.75 -2.52
CA ILE A 31 -7.78 -9.65 -1.37
C ILE A 31 -9.12 -10.11 -0.78
N GLU A 32 -10.07 -9.19 -0.56
CA GLU A 32 -11.40 -9.49 -0.03
C GLU A 32 -12.16 -10.48 -0.92
N LYS A 33 -12.05 -10.34 -2.24
CA LYS A 33 -12.66 -11.24 -3.22
C LYS A 33 -12.21 -12.70 -3.07
N TYR A 34 -10.99 -12.92 -2.59
CA TYR A 34 -10.38 -14.26 -2.49
C TYR A 34 -9.96 -14.65 -1.06
N LYS A 35 -10.42 -13.90 -0.06
CA LYS A 35 -9.94 -14.03 1.32
C LYS A 35 -10.10 -15.44 1.90
N ASP A 36 -11.16 -16.15 1.54
CA ASP A 36 -11.43 -17.50 2.04
C ASP A 36 -10.43 -18.56 1.52
N MET A 37 -9.62 -18.21 0.51
CA MET A 37 -8.58 -19.07 -0.06
C MET A 37 -7.24 -18.98 0.69
N ARG A 38 -7.11 -18.07 1.68
CA ARG A 38 -5.94 -17.97 2.57
C ARG A 38 -6.38 -17.60 3.99
N LYS A 39 -5.92 -18.37 4.98
CA LYS A 39 -6.33 -18.25 6.38
C LYS A 39 -6.10 -16.86 7.00
N ASP A 40 -4.99 -16.21 6.65
CA ASP A 40 -4.56 -14.99 7.32
C ASP A 40 -5.00 -13.72 6.57
N SER A 41 -5.86 -13.84 5.55
CA SER A 41 -6.30 -12.70 4.73
C SER A 41 -6.96 -11.57 5.50
N ASP A 42 -7.69 -11.90 6.58
CA ASP A 42 -8.36 -10.89 7.40
C ASP A 42 -7.36 -9.95 8.10
N GLU A 43 -6.17 -10.45 8.48
CA GLU A 43 -5.09 -9.64 9.07
C GLU A 43 -4.55 -8.63 8.05
N TYR A 44 -4.23 -9.09 6.84
CA TYR A 44 -3.78 -8.19 5.74
C TYR A 44 -4.84 -7.14 5.38
N ILE A 45 -6.12 -7.53 5.32
CA ILE A 45 -7.21 -6.59 5.02
C ILE A 45 -7.31 -5.53 6.11
N MET A 46 -7.18 -5.90 7.38
CA MET A 46 -7.24 -4.97 8.51
C MET A 46 -6.11 -3.95 8.43
N GLU A 47 -4.86 -4.39 8.26
CA GLU A 47 -3.69 -3.50 8.16
C GLU A 47 -3.79 -2.55 6.96
N LEU A 48 -4.24 -3.05 5.80
CA LEU A 48 -4.47 -2.21 4.63
C LEU A 48 -5.57 -1.17 4.84
N LYS A 49 -6.64 -1.50 5.59
CA LYS A 49 -7.72 -0.56 5.93
C LYS A 49 -7.26 0.52 6.90
N GLU A 50 -6.48 0.16 7.92
CA GLU A 50 -5.88 1.13 8.83
C GLU A 50 -4.96 2.10 8.07
N PHE A 51 -4.14 1.58 7.15
CA PHE A 51 -3.32 2.42 6.29
C PHE A 51 -4.15 3.33 5.38
N LEU A 52 -5.22 2.81 4.77
CA LEU A 52 -6.11 3.58 3.91
C LEU A 52 -6.76 4.75 4.68
N GLU A 53 -7.15 4.54 5.93
CA GLU A 53 -7.68 5.59 6.80
C GLU A 53 -6.66 6.70 7.01
N GLU A 54 -5.40 6.35 7.27
CA GLU A 54 -4.31 7.33 7.41
C GLU A 54 -4.04 8.10 6.11
N VAL A 55 -4.02 7.43 4.96
CA VAL A 55 -3.87 8.08 3.64
C VAL A 55 -5.01 9.08 3.39
N ASN A 56 -6.24 8.72 3.75
CA ASN A 56 -7.40 9.60 3.62
C ASN A 56 -7.28 10.82 4.53
N LEU A 57 -6.82 10.66 5.77
CA LEU A 57 -6.55 11.78 6.67
C LEU A 57 -5.49 12.73 6.10
N THR A 58 -4.38 12.20 5.55
CA THR A 58 -3.36 13.04 4.89
C THR A 58 -3.94 13.85 3.73
N LEU A 59 -4.82 13.23 2.92
CA LEU A 59 -5.51 13.89 1.80
C LEU A 59 -6.47 14.99 2.28
N GLU A 60 -7.21 14.76 3.37
CA GLU A 60 -8.14 15.72 3.97
C GLU A 60 -7.40 16.92 4.58
N GLU A 61 -6.37 16.67 5.38
CA GLU A 61 -5.58 17.72 6.05
C GLU A 61 -4.65 18.47 5.09
N LYS A 62 -4.39 17.89 3.91
CA LYS A 62 -3.43 18.37 2.90
C LYS A 62 -2.04 18.62 3.48
N LYS A 63 -1.70 17.84 4.50
CA LYS A 63 -0.46 17.93 5.27
C LYS A 63 -0.03 16.53 5.65
N ILE A 64 1.26 16.28 5.56
CA ILE A 64 1.87 15.07 6.08
C ILE A 64 2.46 15.36 7.45
N THR A 65 2.23 14.45 8.38
CA THR A 65 2.75 14.47 9.74
C THR A 65 3.95 13.53 9.87
N ASP A 66 4.78 13.73 10.91
CA ASP A 66 5.89 12.83 11.21
C ASP A 66 5.42 11.38 11.48
N LYS A 67 4.17 11.21 11.94
CA LYS A 67 3.55 9.89 12.14
C LYS A 67 3.30 9.21 10.79
N GLU A 68 2.63 9.88 9.87
CA GLU A 68 2.31 9.33 8.54
C GLU A 68 3.58 9.03 7.73
N LEU A 69 4.62 9.88 7.87
CA LEU A 69 5.95 9.61 7.29
C LEU A 69 6.57 8.32 7.82
N LYS A 70 6.54 8.10 9.14
CA LYS A 70 7.01 6.85 9.75
C LYS A 70 6.20 5.66 9.27
N ASN A 71 4.89 5.81 9.12
CA ASN A 71 4.01 4.73 8.69
C ASN A 71 4.24 4.37 7.21
N LEU A 72 4.47 5.34 6.32
CA LEU A 72 4.88 5.07 4.93
C LEU A 72 6.22 4.32 4.85
N ASN A 73 7.19 4.68 5.70
CA ASN A 73 8.47 3.97 5.79
C ASN A 73 8.30 2.56 6.34
N PHE A 74 7.53 2.38 7.42
CA PHE A 74 7.17 1.07 7.98
C PHE A 74 6.52 0.17 6.93
N LEU A 75 5.52 0.69 6.20
CA LEU A 75 4.86 -0.07 5.13
C LEU A 75 5.82 -0.50 4.02
N ARG A 76 6.76 0.36 3.64
CA ARG A 76 7.74 0.01 2.62
C ARG A 76 8.74 -1.04 3.12
N GLU A 77 9.34 -0.82 4.29
CA GLU A 77 10.44 -1.65 4.78
C GLU A 77 9.95 -2.94 5.43
N ASP A 78 8.98 -2.84 6.32
CA ASP A 78 8.53 -3.96 7.15
C ASP A 78 7.34 -4.69 6.51
N TYR A 79 6.46 -4.00 5.78
CA TYR A 79 5.26 -4.64 5.22
C TYR A 79 5.42 -5.11 3.76
N PHE A 80 6.17 -4.39 2.94
CA PHE A 80 6.40 -4.71 1.53
C PHE A 80 7.71 -5.44 1.24
N ASN A 81 8.77 -5.12 1.99
CA ASN A 81 10.13 -5.64 1.76
C ASN A 81 10.59 -6.65 2.82
N SER A 82 9.73 -7.01 3.78
CA SER A 82 10.05 -8.07 4.74
C SER A 82 10.10 -9.45 4.06
N HIS A 83 10.89 -10.35 4.64
CA HIS A 83 10.95 -11.77 4.25
C HIS A 83 9.92 -12.64 4.99
N THR A 84 9.12 -12.03 5.87
CA THR A 84 8.11 -12.70 6.69
C THR A 84 6.85 -11.85 6.74
N ASN A 85 5.71 -12.44 6.37
CA ASN A 85 4.39 -11.76 6.33
C ASN A 85 4.34 -10.51 5.43
N SER A 86 5.15 -10.48 4.37
CA SER A 86 5.10 -9.39 3.42
C SER A 86 3.90 -9.52 2.49
N ILE A 87 3.22 -8.41 2.23
CA ILE A 87 2.14 -8.36 1.25
C ILE A 87 2.65 -8.60 -0.18
N SER A 88 3.96 -8.39 -0.43
CA SER A 88 4.58 -8.75 -1.72
C SER A 88 4.64 -10.27 -1.96
N GLU A 89 4.50 -11.06 -0.89
CA GLU A 89 4.40 -12.52 -0.93
C GLU A 89 2.96 -13.02 -0.80
N TYR A 90 1.96 -12.12 -0.82
CA TYR A 90 0.57 -12.54 -0.71
C TYR A 90 0.16 -13.40 -1.91
N GLY A 91 -0.27 -14.62 -1.63
CA GLY A 91 -0.80 -15.55 -2.61
C GLY A 91 -1.78 -16.51 -1.96
N VAL A 92 -2.67 -17.06 -2.78
CA VAL A 92 -3.70 -18.02 -2.35
C VAL A 92 -3.46 -19.38 -2.98
N TYR A 93 -4.06 -20.42 -2.39
CA TYR A 93 -3.92 -21.78 -2.90
C TYR A 93 -5.20 -22.59 -2.73
N ASP A 94 -5.74 -23.08 -3.85
CA ASP A 94 -6.84 -24.04 -3.89
C ASP A 94 -6.32 -25.39 -4.39
N LYS A 95 -6.17 -26.34 -3.47
CA LYS A 95 -5.64 -27.69 -3.77
C LYS A 95 -6.47 -28.47 -4.79
N ASN A 96 -7.73 -28.07 -5.00
CA ASN A 96 -8.64 -28.77 -5.91
C ASN A 96 -8.69 -28.12 -7.29
N ASP A 97 -8.19 -26.89 -7.45
CA ASP A 97 -8.28 -26.12 -8.69
C ASP A 97 -7.02 -25.24 -8.88
N LEU A 98 -6.01 -25.83 -9.52
CA LEU A 98 -4.74 -25.15 -9.81
C LEU A 98 -4.91 -24.06 -10.87
N GLU A 99 -5.80 -24.24 -11.86
CA GLU A 99 -6.04 -23.23 -12.89
C GLU A 99 -6.63 -21.96 -12.28
N LYS A 100 -7.62 -22.11 -11.40
CA LYS A 100 -8.17 -21.01 -10.60
C LYS A 100 -7.08 -20.38 -9.73
N THR A 101 -6.28 -21.19 -9.05
CA THR A 101 -5.16 -20.68 -8.23
C THR A 101 -4.22 -19.78 -9.04
N HIS A 102 -3.83 -20.20 -10.25
CA HIS A 102 -2.97 -19.40 -11.12
C HIS A 102 -3.62 -18.08 -11.54
N LYS A 103 -4.87 -18.10 -12.00
CA LYS A 103 -5.60 -16.89 -12.43
C LYS A 103 -5.78 -15.89 -11.29
N VAL A 104 -6.13 -16.39 -10.10
CA VAL A 104 -6.31 -15.55 -8.91
C VAL A 104 -4.97 -14.92 -8.49
N ASN A 105 -3.90 -15.70 -8.44
CA ASN A 105 -2.58 -15.17 -8.09
C ASN A 105 -2.01 -14.19 -9.13
N GLU A 106 -2.39 -14.31 -10.40
CA GLU A 106 -2.07 -13.31 -11.41
C GLU A 106 -2.75 -11.97 -11.12
N GLU A 107 -4.06 -11.97 -10.80
CA GLU A 107 -4.82 -10.77 -10.40
C GLU A 107 -4.22 -10.11 -9.14
N ILE A 108 -3.90 -10.92 -8.13
CA ILE A 108 -3.23 -10.47 -6.90
C ILE A 108 -1.87 -9.85 -7.22
N THR A 109 -1.04 -10.52 -8.02
CA THR A 109 0.32 -10.05 -8.36
C THR A 109 0.26 -8.69 -9.04
N VAL A 110 -0.72 -8.47 -9.93
CA VAL A 110 -0.91 -7.18 -10.60
C VAL A 110 -1.29 -6.09 -9.58
N ALA A 111 -2.21 -6.36 -8.66
CA ALA A 111 -2.63 -5.40 -7.64
C ALA A 111 -1.48 -5.03 -6.68
N VAL A 112 -0.78 -6.04 -6.15
CA VAL A 112 0.40 -5.89 -5.29
C VAL A 112 1.50 -5.11 -5.99
N SER A 113 1.79 -5.43 -7.25
CA SER A 113 2.82 -4.73 -8.04
C SER A 113 2.47 -3.27 -8.29
N ARG A 114 1.19 -2.95 -8.52
CA ARG A 114 0.73 -1.58 -8.69
C ARG A 114 0.90 -0.78 -7.40
N PHE A 115 0.44 -1.32 -6.28
CA PHE A 115 0.58 -0.68 -4.97
C PHE A 115 2.05 -0.45 -4.62
N GLY A 116 2.90 -1.47 -4.73
CA GLY A 116 4.33 -1.37 -4.42
C GLY A 116 5.07 -0.31 -5.24
N LYS A 117 4.75 -0.16 -6.53
CA LYS A 117 5.34 0.89 -7.38
C LYS A 117 4.98 2.30 -6.90
N ILE A 118 3.72 2.52 -6.53
CA ILE A 118 3.25 3.82 -6.05
C ILE A 118 3.84 4.13 -4.67
N LEU A 119 3.85 3.14 -3.77
CA LEU A 119 4.48 3.27 -2.45
C LEU A 119 5.98 3.61 -2.59
N TYR A 120 6.70 2.94 -3.48
CA TYR A 120 8.11 3.24 -3.75
C TYR A 120 8.31 4.66 -4.27
N LYS A 121 7.51 5.09 -5.27
CA LYS A 121 7.54 6.46 -5.83
C LYS A 121 7.39 7.53 -4.74
N ILE A 122 6.46 7.33 -3.79
CA ILE A 122 6.18 8.28 -2.72
C ILE A 122 7.29 8.29 -1.67
N THR A 123 7.70 7.11 -1.20
CA THR A 123 8.72 6.98 -0.16
C THR A 123 10.10 7.43 -0.63
N GLU A 124 10.46 7.20 -1.89
CA GLU A 124 11.67 7.75 -2.50
C GLU A 124 11.66 9.29 -2.45
N LYS A 125 10.56 9.91 -2.89
CA LYS A 125 10.40 11.37 -2.82
C LYS A 125 10.49 11.89 -1.39
N VAL A 126 9.88 11.20 -0.42
CA VAL A 126 9.98 11.55 1.00
C VAL A 126 11.43 11.52 1.49
N MET A 127 12.16 10.42 1.25
CA MET A 127 13.55 10.27 1.70
C MET A 127 14.47 11.35 1.13
N TYR A 128 14.37 11.66 -0.17
CA TYR A 128 15.20 12.70 -0.81
C TYR A 128 14.96 14.11 -0.25
N HIS A 129 13.83 14.36 0.40
CA HIS A 129 13.51 15.66 1.02
C HIS A 129 13.64 15.65 2.56
N MET A 130 13.94 14.50 3.16
CA MET A 130 14.27 14.39 4.59
C MET A 130 15.76 14.65 4.88
N ILE A 131 16.61 14.68 3.85
CA ILE A 131 18.06 14.94 3.90
C ILE A 131 18.35 16.40 3.59
#